data_AF-A0A5B2UY95-F1
#
_entry.id   AF-A0A5B2UY95-F1
#
_cell.length_a   1.000
_cell.length_b   1.000
_cell.length_c   1.000
_cell.angle_alpha   90.00
_cell.angle_beta   90.00
_cell.angle_gamma   90.00
#
_symmetry.space_group_name_H-M   'P 1'
#
loop_
_entity.id
_entity.type
_entity.pdbx_description
1 polymer ?
#
loop_
_entity_poly.entity_id
_entity_poly.type
_entity_poly.pdbx_seq_one_letter_code
_entity_poly.pdbx_strand_id
1 'polypeptide(L)'
;MLTTIKSYPRTVNLLLSATLILTLAKAITFPYMVIYLTSHFALGISQVGLVIGSSLIVGSLLSVYGGFLVDRVNSYRLLLGLSLLFVLGFVGTLLARDLWLFYACLILINLAYAVIDIAVKAGFASLLPEDARSEVFSIKYTLTNIGYAVGPFFGAMIAKADISLPFVLSAVLGAGFFLLYWRWGDRTLATVDTAQKPVSFLAVGRVLLRDHRLVCFTVGGLLSAVVFGQFTAYLSQYLVTTSSAEYTYKVISAILTTNALLVIALQYVIGRQISHRHLSRWLILGLGMFMLGVIGFALSTSVWWWVVSMAIFTVGEIIVFPAEYMFIDRIAPDHLRGMYYGAQNLSNLGAALGPVLCGLVLASLPAHYMFYMLAGFIVAGGLFYFIGASLKPRPDTAHPL
;
A
#
# COMPACT_ATOMS: atom_id res chain seq x y z
N MET A 1 -15.72 -0.55 -17.48
CA MET A 1 -15.36 -1.24 -16.22
C MET A 1 -16.35 -2.34 -15.87
N LEU A 2 -17.59 -2.07 -15.44
CA LEU A 2 -18.56 -3.14 -15.10
C LEU A 2 -18.93 -4.04 -16.29
N THR A 3 -19.00 -3.48 -17.50
CA THR A 3 -19.19 -4.24 -18.75
C THR A 3 -17.97 -5.09 -19.10
N THR A 4 -16.76 -4.58 -18.89
CA THR A 4 -15.50 -5.31 -19.09
C THR A 4 -15.31 -6.44 -18.07
N ILE A 5 -15.68 -6.23 -16.81
CA ILE A 5 -15.63 -7.28 -15.78
C ILE A 5 -16.52 -8.46 -16.18
N LYS A 6 -17.68 -8.19 -16.81
CA LYS A 6 -18.58 -9.25 -17.30
C LYS A 6 -17.99 -10.06 -18.46
N SER A 7 -17.02 -9.53 -19.22
CA SER A 7 -16.39 -10.26 -20.33
C SER A 7 -15.22 -11.14 -19.92
N TYR A 8 -14.63 -10.94 -18.73
CA TYR A 8 -13.52 -11.78 -18.28
C TYR A 8 -13.97 -13.17 -17.80
N PRO A 9 -13.09 -14.18 -17.90
CA PRO A 9 -13.33 -15.49 -17.31
C PRO A 9 -13.66 -15.38 -15.82
N ARG A 10 -14.53 -16.27 -15.34
CA ARG A 10 -14.94 -16.31 -13.91
C ARG A 10 -13.75 -16.31 -12.97
N THR A 11 -12.70 -17.04 -13.31
CA THR A 11 -11.45 -17.11 -12.55
C THR A 11 -10.78 -15.75 -12.38
N VAL A 12 -10.68 -14.96 -13.45
CA VAL A 12 -10.12 -13.59 -13.40
C VAL A 12 -10.98 -12.70 -12.52
N ASN A 13 -12.30 -12.81 -12.63
CA ASN A 13 -13.23 -12.07 -11.77
C ASN A 13 -13.11 -12.45 -10.29
N LEU A 14 -12.84 -13.72 -9.97
CA LEU A 14 -12.57 -14.16 -8.60
C LEU A 14 -11.27 -13.55 -8.06
N LEU A 15 -10.20 -13.49 -8.86
CA LEU A 15 -8.95 -12.83 -8.47
C LEU A 15 -9.11 -11.31 -8.27
N LEU A 16 -9.91 -10.66 -9.11
CA LEU A 16 -10.30 -9.25 -8.92
C LEU A 16 -11.14 -9.06 -7.64
N SER A 17 -12.05 -9.98 -7.34
CA SER A 17 -12.83 -9.94 -6.10
C SER A 17 -11.95 -10.14 -4.86
N ALA A 18 -10.91 -10.98 -4.94
CA ALA A 18 -9.91 -11.16 -3.90
C ALA A 18 -9.22 -9.82 -3.59
N THR A 19 -8.80 -9.12 -4.65
CA THR A 19 -8.19 -7.79 -4.55
C THR A 19 -9.11 -6.83 -3.80
N LEU A 20 -10.37 -6.70 -4.22
CA LEU A 20 -11.30 -5.75 -3.60
C LEU A 20 -11.61 -6.13 -2.14
N ILE A 21 -12.07 -7.35 -1.89
CA ILE A 21 -12.60 -7.76 -0.59
C ILE A 21 -11.51 -7.78 0.48
N LEU A 22 -10.33 -8.31 0.16
CA LEU A 22 -9.22 -8.41 1.13
C LEU A 22 -8.55 -7.06 1.36
N THR A 23 -8.46 -6.19 0.34
CA THR A 23 -8.00 -4.81 0.54
C THR A 23 -8.98 -4.04 1.42
N LEU A 24 -10.29 -4.15 1.15
CA LEU A 24 -11.33 -3.53 1.97
C LEU A 24 -11.25 -4.01 3.42
N ALA A 25 -11.14 -5.33 3.65
CA ALA A 25 -10.98 -5.89 4.98
C ALA A 25 -9.75 -5.33 5.69
N LYS A 26 -8.60 -5.24 5.02
CA LYS A 26 -7.39 -4.65 5.61
C LYS A 26 -7.58 -3.16 5.93
N ALA A 27 -8.14 -2.40 5.01
CA ALA A 27 -8.32 -0.96 5.11
C ALA A 27 -9.35 -0.52 6.17
N ILE A 28 -10.34 -1.37 6.48
CA ILE A 28 -11.29 -1.15 7.59
C ILE A 28 -10.58 -1.06 8.94
N THR A 29 -9.56 -1.90 9.17
CA THR A 29 -8.94 -2.05 10.48
C THR A 29 -7.76 -1.11 10.70
N PHE A 30 -6.93 -0.90 9.69
CA PHE A 30 -5.64 -0.20 9.81
C PHE A 30 -5.69 1.20 10.47
N PRO A 31 -6.67 2.08 10.14
CA PRO A 31 -6.78 3.38 10.78
C PRO A 31 -7.00 3.34 12.29
N TYR A 32 -7.67 2.29 12.77
CA TYR A 32 -8.07 2.13 14.18
C TYR A 32 -7.08 1.32 14.99
N MET A 33 -6.11 0.67 14.32
CA MET A 33 -5.08 -0.14 14.94
C MET A 33 -4.27 0.64 15.99
N VAL A 34 -3.94 1.90 15.71
CA VAL A 34 -3.19 2.77 16.63
C VAL A 34 -3.97 2.96 17.92
N ILE A 35 -5.27 3.24 17.79
CA ILE A 35 -6.14 3.51 18.92
C ILE A 35 -6.36 2.23 19.73
N TYR A 36 -6.61 1.10 19.06
CA TYR A 36 -6.74 -0.22 19.67
C TYR A 36 -5.49 -0.61 20.47
N LEU A 37 -4.29 -0.47 19.87
CA LEU A 37 -3.04 -0.82 20.52
C LEU A 37 -2.74 0.06 21.74
N THR A 38 -3.10 1.34 21.68
CA THR A 38 -2.92 2.27 22.79
C THR A 38 -3.91 2.00 23.92
N SER A 39 -5.19 1.75 23.60
CA SER A 39 -6.24 1.59 24.61
C SER A 39 -6.27 0.19 25.24
N HIS A 40 -6.03 -0.87 24.46
CA HIS A 40 -6.18 -2.26 24.90
C HIS A 40 -4.89 -2.84 25.50
N PHE A 41 -3.72 -2.47 24.95
CA PHE A 41 -2.42 -2.96 25.41
C PHE A 41 -1.60 -1.90 26.18
N ALA A 42 -2.17 -0.72 26.42
CA ALA A 42 -1.52 0.40 27.12
C ALA A 42 -0.14 0.77 26.56
N LEU A 43 0.03 0.63 25.23
CA LEU A 43 1.31 0.85 24.58
C LEU A 43 1.63 2.33 24.40
N GLY A 44 2.90 2.68 24.55
CA GLY A 44 3.43 3.98 24.15
C GLY A 44 3.43 4.14 22.61
N ILE A 45 3.40 5.38 22.13
CA ILE A 45 3.29 5.70 20.69
C ILE A 45 4.45 5.10 19.86
N SER A 46 5.67 5.07 20.42
CA SER A 46 6.82 4.43 19.77
C SER A 46 6.63 2.92 19.62
N GLN A 47 6.08 2.25 20.65
CA GLN A 47 5.78 0.83 20.61
C GLN A 47 4.68 0.53 19.58
N VAL A 48 3.64 1.36 19.51
CA VAL A 48 2.59 1.26 18.48
C VAL A 48 3.18 1.38 17.08
N GLY A 49 4.08 2.35 16.87
CA GLY A 49 4.80 2.54 15.61
C GLY A 49 5.63 1.33 15.22
N LEU A 50 6.38 0.78 16.19
CA LEU A 50 7.17 -0.43 16.02
C LEU A 50 6.30 -1.63 15.66
N VAL A 51 5.19 -1.87 16.38
CA VAL A 51 4.28 -3.00 16.11
C VAL A 51 3.69 -2.92 14.70
N ILE A 52 3.15 -1.75 14.32
CA ILE A 52 2.53 -1.56 13.00
C ILE A 52 3.58 -1.66 11.89
N GLY A 53 4.67 -0.90 11.99
CA GLY A 53 5.67 -0.85 10.94
C GLY A 53 6.47 -2.14 10.80
N SER A 54 6.91 -2.74 11.92
CA SER A 54 7.65 -4.00 11.86
C SER A 54 6.78 -5.17 11.39
N SER A 55 5.49 -5.23 11.74
CA SER A 55 4.60 -6.29 11.23
C SER A 55 4.43 -6.21 9.70
N LEU A 56 4.40 -4.99 9.14
CA LEU A 56 4.39 -4.76 7.70
C LEU A 56 5.72 -5.19 7.05
N ILE A 57 6.86 -4.83 7.64
CA ILE A 57 8.19 -5.21 7.15
C ILE A 57 8.34 -6.73 7.17
N VAL A 58 8.10 -7.37 8.32
CA VAL A 58 8.25 -8.82 8.49
C VAL A 58 7.30 -9.57 7.56
N GLY A 59 6.02 -9.18 7.49
CA GLY A 59 5.06 -9.78 6.56
C GLY A 59 5.49 -9.66 5.10
N SER A 60 6.02 -8.51 4.71
CA SER A 60 6.53 -8.27 3.35
C SER A 60 7.80 -9.08 3.05
N LEU A 61 8.74 -9.18 3.98
CA LEU A 61 9.95 -10.00 3.83
C LEU A 61 9.61 -11.49 3.72
N LEU A 62 8.70 -11.98 4.56
CA LEU A 62 8.22 -13.37 4.48
C LEU A 62 7.48 -13.63 3.16
N SER A 63 6.83 -12.63 2.57
CA SER A 63 6.15 -12.77 1.27
C SER A 63 7.11 -13.06 0.11
N VAL A 64 8.41 -12.75 0.23
CA VAL A 64 9.43 -13.12 -0.76
C VAL A 64 9.50 -14.65 -0.91
N TYR A 65 9.43 -15.37 0.21
CA TYR A 65 9.30 -16.83 0.19
C TYR A 65 7.92 -17.27 -0.34
N GLY A 66 6.88 -16.48 -0.06
CA GLY A 66 5.55 -16.70 -0.65
C GLY A 66 5.53 -16.67 -2.19
N GLY A 67 6.36 -15.85 -2.83
CA GLY A 67 6.54 -15.90 -4.30
C GLY A 67 6.98 -17.27 -4.79
N PHE A 68 7.92 -17.91 -4.09
CA PHE A 68 8.33 -19.28 -4.39
C PHE A 68 7.21 -20.31 -4.16
N LEU A 69 6.30 -20.07 -3.19
CA LEU A 69 5.12 -20.90 -3.01
C LEU A 69 4.15 -20.78 -4.20
N VAL A 70 3.99 -19.58 -4.76
CA VAL A 70 3.16 -19.36 -5.96
C VAL A 70 3.64 -20.20 -7.15
N ASP A 71 4.96 -20.35 -7.28
CA ASP A 71 5.56 -21.09 -8.39
C ASP A 71 5.44 -22.62 -8.21
N ARG A 72 5.39 -23.12 -6.98
CA ARG A 72 5.43 -24.58 -6.69
C ARG A 72 4.10 -25.19 -6.25
N VAL A 73 3.24 -24.39 -5.63
CA VAL A 73 1.97 -24.87 -5.08
C VAL A 73 0.87 -24.53 -6.06
N ASN A 74 -0.02 -25.49 -6.30
CA ASN A 74 -1.24 -25.26 -7.09
C ASN A 74 -1.95 -23.97 -6.63
N SER A 75 -2.15 -23.04 -7.57
CA SER A 75 -2.61 -21.68 -7.30
C SER A 75 -3.94 -21.64 -6.54
N TYR A 76 -4.85 -22.59 -6.82
CA TYR A 76 -6.11 -22.72 -6.09
C TYR A 76 -5.89 -23.07 -4.61
N ARG A 77 -5.08 -24.10 -4.32
CA ARG A 77 -4.80 -24.51 -2.93
C ARG A 77 -4.08 -23.40 -2.18
N LEU A 78 -3.17 -22.70 -2.85
CA LEU A 78 -2.42 -21.61 -2.24
C LEU A 78 -3.33 -20.43 -1.87
N LEU A 79 -4.15 -19.93 -2.80
CA LEU A 79 -5.08 -18.84 -2.54
C LEU A 79 -6.13 -19.21 -1.48
N LEU A 80 -6.61 -20.44 -1.49
CA LEU A 80 -7.54 -20.95 -0.48
C LEU A 80 -6.90 -21.02 0.91
N GLY A 81 -5.67 -21.55 1.00
CA GLY A 81 -4.92 -21.62 2.26
C GLY A 81 -4.57 -20.24 2.81
N LEU A 82 -4.15 -19.30 1.97
CA LEU A 82 -3.81 -17.94 2.38
C LEU A 82 -5.04 -17.13 2.76
N SER A 83 -6.18 -17.31 2.07
CA SER A 83 -7.43 -16.66 2.49
C SER A 83 -7.91 -17.18 3.85
N LEU A 84 -7.75 -18.48 4.13
CA LEU A 84 -7.98 -19.01 5.48
C LEU A 84 -7.00 -18.41 6.49
N LEU A 85 -5.71 -18.32 6.17
CA LEU A 85 -4.71 -17.71 7.05
C LEU A 85 -5.03 -16.25 7.36
N PHE A 86 -5.52 -15.49 6.37
CA PHE A 86 -5.96 -14.11 6.53
C PHE A 86 -7.13 -14.01 7.52
N VAL A 87 -8.13 -14.90 7.40
CA VAL A 87 -9.26 -14.98 8.34
C VAL A 87 -8.81 -15.34 9.75
N LEU A 88 -7.97 -16.37 9.88
CA LEU A 88 -7.42 -16.78 11.17
C LEU A 88 -6.57 -15.68 11.81
N GLY A 89 -5.87 -14.87 11.00
CA GLY A 89 -5.18 -13.68 11.46
C GLY A 89 -6.13 -12.70 12.15
N PHE A 90 -7.21 -12.28 11.48
CA PHE A 90 -8.18 -11.35 12.08
C PHE A 90 -8.95 -11.96 13.27
N VAL A 91 -9.37 -13.23 13.19
CA VAL A 91 -9.99 -13.92 14.33
C VAL A 91 -9.00 -13.99 15.50
N GLY A 92 -7.73 -14.28 15.22
CA GLY A 92 -6.67 -14.29 16.20
C GLY A 92 -6.46 -12.94 16.87
N THR A 93 -6.55 -11.82 16.14
CA THR A 93 -6.46 -10.48 16.75
C THR A 93 -7.58 -10.20 17.77
N LEU A 94 -8.77 -10.78 17.59
CA LEU A 94 -9.89 -10.66 18.52
C LEU A 94 -9.74 -11.54 19.77
N LEU A 95 -9.01 -12.66 19.64
CA LEU A 95 -8.77 -13.62 20.72
C LEU A 95 -7.46 -13.35 21.46
N ALA A 96 -6.61 -12.48 20.92
CA ALA A 96 -5.30 -12.18 21.46
C ALA A 96 -5.40 -11.49 22.82
N ARG A 97 -4.93 -12.18 23.87
CA ARG A 97 -4.88 -11.65 25.24
C ARG A 97 -3.57 -10.95 25.58
N ASP A 98 -2.56 -11.14 24.75
CA ASP A 98 -1.23 -10.55 24.89
C ASP A 98 -0.77 -9.92 23.57
N LEU A 99 0.16 -8.98 23.69
CA LEU A 99 0.67 -8.21 22.55
C LEU A 99 1.37 -9.10 21.52
N TRP A 100 2.07 -10.14 21.93
CA TRP A 100 2.88 -10.97 21.04
C TRP A 100 2.01 -11.83 20.14
N LEU A 101 0.93 -12.38 20.67
CA LEU A 101 -0.08 -13.08 19.88
C LEU A 101 -0.75 -12.12 18.89
N PHE A 102 -1.11 -10.91 19.33
CA PHE A 102 -1.68 -9.90 18.43
C PHE A 102 -0.70 -9.52 17.30
N TYR A 103 0.57 -9.30 17.64
CA TYR A 103 1.63 -8.99 16.68
C TYR A 103 1.87 -10.13 15.68
N ALA A 104 1.88 -11.38 16.13
CA ALA A 104 1.96 -12.55 15.26
C ALA A 104 0.78 -12.58 14.28
N CYS A 105 -0.44 -12.30 14.75
CA CYS A 105 -1.61 -12.19 13.88
C CYS A 105 -1.47 -11.08 12.82
N LEU A 106 -0.92 -9.91 13.18
CA LEU A 106 -0.64 -8.85 12.20
C LEU A 106 0.37 -9.29 11.12
N ILE A 107 1.41 -10.02 11.51
CA ILE A 107 2.37 -10.58 10.55
C ILE A 107 1.66 -11.55 9.60
N LEU A 108 0.82 -12.45 10.13
CA LEU A 108 0.07 -13.41 9.32
C LEU A 108 -0.89 -12.73 8.34
N ILE A 109 -1.61 -11.68 8.78
CA ILE A 109 -2.50 -10.89 7.90
C ILE A 109 -1.70 -10.25 6.76
N ASN A 110 -0.57 -9.60 7.08
CA ASN A 110 0.26 -8.93 6.09
C ASN A 110 0.92 -9.91 5.11
N LEU A 111 1.42 -11.04 5.62
CA LEU A 111 1.96 -12.13 4.82
C LEU A 111 0.91 -12.70 3.87
N ALA A 112 -0.26 -13.10 4.40
CA ALA A 112 -1.33 -13.67 3.61
C ALA A 112 -1.76 -12.72 2.49
N TYR A 113 -1.99 -11.45 2.83
CA TYR A 113 -2.35 -10.42 1.85
C TYR A 113 -1.28 -10.24 0.76
N ALA A 114 0.00 -10.15 1.15
CA ALA A 114 1.09 -9.94 0.20
C ALA A 114 1.26 -11.12 -0.77
N VAL A 115 1.18 -12.35 -0.28
CA VAL A 115 1.32 -13.54 -1.14
C VAL A 115 0.09 -13.74 -2.03
N ILE A 116 -1.12 -13.44 -1.54
CA ILE A 116 -2.33 -13.42 -2.36
C ILE A 116 -2.19 -12.39 -3.49
N ASP A 117 -1.65 -11.20 -3.21
CA ASP A 117 -1.42 -10.17 -4.24
C ASP A 117 -0.45 -10.67 -5.33
N ILE A 118 0.63 -11.35 -4.95
CA ILE A 118 1.56 -11.98 -5.90
C ILE A 118 0.84 -13.05 -6.75
N ALA A 119 0.10 -13.95 -6.10
CA ALA A 119 -0.64 -15.01 -6.78
C ALA A 119 -1.71 -14.48 -7.75
N VAL A 120 -2.40 -13.40 -7.38
CA VAL A 120 -3.38 -12.72 -8.25
C VAL A 120 -2.72 -12.16 -9.50
N LYS A 121 -1.57 -11.48 -9.36
CA LYS A 121 -0.82 -10.93 -10.50
C LYS A 121 -0.31 -12.04 -11.42
N ALA A 122 0.21 -13.13 -10.86
CA ALA A 122 0.63 -14.31 -11.63
C ALA A 122 -0.55 -14.99 -12.34
N GLY A 123 -1.72 -15.05 -11.69
CA GLY A 123 -2.97 -15.52 -12.27
C GLY A 123 -3.40 -14.69 -13.49
N PHE A 124 -3.30 -13.36 -13.43
CA PHE A 124 -3.59 -12.53 -14.61
C PHE A 124 -2.62 -12.76 -15.75
N ALA A 125 -1.33 -12.91 -15.45
CA ALA A 125 -0.32 -13.17 -16.48
C ALA A 125 -0.55 -14.51 -17.20
N SER A 126 -1.02 -15.53 -16.48
CA SER A 126 -1.27 -16.88 -17.03
C SER A 126 -2.62 -17.02 -17.74
N LEU A 127 -3.66 -16.32 -17.27
CA LEU A 127 -5.03 -16.48 -17.78
C LEU A 127 -5.39 -15.55 -18.94
N LEU A 128 -4.59 -14.50 -19.18
CA LEU A 128 -4.92 -13.45 -20.13
C LEU A 128 -3.81 -13.24 -21.17
N PRO A 129 -4.19 -12.96 -22.43
CA PRO A 129 -3.26 -12.55 -23.46
C PRO A 129 -2.65 -11.17 -23.12
N GLU A 130 -1.47 -10.89 -23.68
CA GLU A 130 -0.64 -9.75 -23.27
C GLU A 130 -1.33 -8.39 -23.43
N ASP A 131 -2.13 -8.24 -24.48
CA ASP A 131 -2.93 -7.06 -24.80
C ASP A 131 -4.00 -6.76 -23.73
N ALA A 132 -4.58 -7.79 -23.12
CA ALA A 132 -5.60 -7.65 -22.07
C ALA A 132 -5.01 -7.42 -20.66
N ARG A 133 -3.72 -7.69 -20.44
CA ARG A 133 -3.10 -7.61 -19.10
C ARG A 133 -3.11 -6.19 -18.55
N SER A 134 -2.77 -5.19 -19.36
CA SER A 134 -2.73 -3.78 -18.94
C SER A 134 -4.08 -3.30 -18.40
N GLU A 135 -5.17 -3.66 -19.08
CA GLU A 135 -6.53 -3.33 -18.65
C GLU A 135 -6.87 -3.96 -17.30
N VAL A 136 -6.57 -5.26 -17.11
CA VAL A 136 -6.85 -5.95 -15.85
C VAL A 136 -6.01 -5.43 -14.69
N PHE A 137 -4.73 -5.10 -14.91
CA PHE A 137 -3.91 -4.46 -13.90
C PHE A 137 -4.46 -3.08 -13.49
N SER A 138 -4.98 -2.30 -14.45
CA SER A 138 -5.64 -1.02 -14.18
C SER A 138 -6.93 -1.18 -13.35
N ILE A 139 -7.75 -2.19 -13.68
CA ILE A 139 -8.95 -2.54 -12.91
C ILE A 139 -8.56 -2.97 -11.49
N LYS A 140 -7.57 -3.86 -11.34
CA LYS A 140 -7.04 -4.29 -10.04
C LYS A 140 -6.61 -3.09 -9.19
N TYR A 141 -5.89 -2.15 -9.78
CA TYR A 141 -5.44 -0.95 -9.09
C TYR A 141 -6.64 -0.09 -8.62
N THR A 142 -7.63 0.11 -9.48
CA THR A 142 -8.86 0.85 -9.12
C THR A 142 -9.59 0.16 -7.96
N LEU A 143 -9.72 -1.16 -7.99
CA LEU A 143 -10.34 -1.93 -6.89
C LEU A 143 -9.55 -1.81 -5.58
N THR A 144 -8.22 -1.78 -5.66
CA THR A 144 -7.35 -1.58 -4.49
C THR A 144 -7.61 -0.20 -3.87
N ASN A 145 -7.64 0.86 -4.69
CA ASN A 145 -7.93 2.22 -4.24
C ASN A 145 -9.34 2.35 -3.67
N ILE A 146 -10.35 1.72 -4.29
CA ILE A 146 -11.71 1.66 -3.74
C ILE A 146 -11.69 1.02 -2.35
N GLY A 147 -10.97 -0.08 -2.16
CA GLY A 147 -10.81 -0.73 -0.86
C GLY A 147 -10.22 0.22 0.20
N TYR A 148 -9.14 0.92 -0.14
CA TYR A 148 -8.49 1.89 0.76
C TYR A 148 -9.31 3.17 0.99
N ALA A 149 -10.12 3.60 0.02
CA ALA A 149 -11.01 4.75 0.16
C ALA A 149 -12.23 4.41 1.02
N VAL A 150 -12.88 3.29 0.74
CA VAL A 150 -14.16 2.91 1.36
C VAL A 150 -13.97 2.22 2.71
N GLY A 151 -12.88 1.48 2.90
CA GLY A 151 -12.61 0.72 4.12
C GLY A 151 -12.62 1.57 5.39
N PRO A 152 -11.84 2.67 5.44
CA PRO A 152 -11.84 3.59 6.56
C PRO A 152 -13.22 4.13 6.95
N PHE A 153 -14.10 4.38 5.97
CA PHE A 153 -15.44 4.86 6.24
C PHE A 153 -16.28 3.83 7.01
N PHE A 154 -16.24 2.56 6.59
CA PHE A 154 -16.90 1.48 7.33
C PHE A 154 -16.26 1.25 8.70
N GLY A 155 -14.93 1.29 8.78
CA GLY A 155 -14.20 1.22 10.05
C GLY A 155 -14.63 2.32 11.02
N ALA A 156 -14.75 3.57 10.55
CA ALA A 156 -15.19 4.71 11.35
C ALA A 156 -16.60 4.55 11.89
N MET A 157 -17.51 4.06 11.05
CA MET A 157 -18.91 3.90 11.41
C MET A 157 -19.08 2.90 12.56
N ILE A 158 -18.38 1.77 12.51
CA ILE A 158 -18.52 0.69 13.48
C ILE A 158 -17.58 0.83 14.70
N ALA A 159 -16.41 1.46 14.53
CA ALA A 159 -15.48 1.72 15.64
C ALA A 159 -16.06 2.62 16.73
N LYS A 160 -17.10 3.41 16.41
CA LYS A 160 -17.84 4.22 17.39
C LYS A 160 -18.61 3.37 18.40
N ALA A 161 -19.07 2.19 17.99
CA ALA A 161 -19.79 1.27 18.87
C ALA A 161 -18.82 0.45 19.71
N ASP A 162 -17.78 -0.12 19.09
CA ASP A 162 -16.70 -0.82 19.77
C ASP A 162 -15.47 -0.88 18.85
N ILE A 163 -14.29 -0.63 19.42
CA ILE A 163 -13.01 -0.54 18.69
C ILE A 163 -12.55 -1.88 18.09
N SER A 164 -13.13 -3.00 18.53
CA SER A 164 -12.87 -4.36 18.05
C SER A 164 -13.74 -4.73 16.85
N LEU A 165 -14.87 -4.06 16.62
CA LEU A 165 -15.79 -4.35 15.51
C LEU A 165 -15.17 -4.22 14.11
N PRO A 166 -14.25 -3.27 13.83
CA PRO A 166 -13.49 -3.26 12.58
C PRO A 166 -12.80 -4.59 12.28
N PHE A 167 -12.19 -5.22 13.29
CA PHE A 167 -11.51 -6.51 13.15
C PHE A 167 -12.51 -7.65 12.86
N VAL A 168 -13.69 -7.62 13.50
CA VAL A 168 -14.78 -8.57 13.24
C VAL A 168 -15.25 -8.45 11.79
N LEU A 169 -15.51 -7.24 11.31
CA LEU A 169 -15.96 -7.01 9.94
C LEU A 169 -14.90 -7.48 8.92
N SER A 170 -13.62 -7.20 9.20
CA SER A 170 -12.51 -7.69 8.37
C SER A 170 -12.42 -9.22 8.34
N ALA A 171 -12.64 -9.90 9.47
CA ALA A 171 -12.71 -11.35 9.54
C ALA A 171 -13.88 -11.90 8.72
N VAL A 172 -15.07 -11.30 8.83
CA VAL A 172 -16.28 -11.70 8.09
C VAL A 172 -16.09 -11.52 6.59
N LEU A 173 -15.51 -10.41 6.14
CA LEU A 173 -15.21 -10.18 4.73
C LEU A 173 -14.20 -11.21 4.20
N GLY A 174 -13.13 -11.47 4.96
CA GLY A 174 -12.17 -12.51 4.62
C GLY A 174 -12.82 -13.90 4.52
N ALA A 175 -13.71 -14.25 5.47
CA ALA A 175 -14.42 -15.52 5.49
C ALA A 175 -15.40 -15.64 4.32
N GLY A 176 -16.08 -14.54 3.99
CA GLY A 176 -16.93 -14.44 2.80
C GLY A 176 -16.15 -14.71 1.52
N PHE A 177 -14.97 -14.11 1.37
CA PHE A 177 -14.09 -14.39 0.23
C PHE A 177 -13.59 -15.83 0.23
N PHE A 178 -13.16 -16.38 1.37
CA PHE A 178 -12.74 -17.77 1.50
C PHE A 178 -13.83 -18.74 1.03
N LEU A 179 -15.08 -18.55 1.47
CA LEU A 179 -16.21 -19.40 1.06
C LEU A 179 -16.54 -19.25 -0.43
N LEU A 180 -16.50 -18.02 -0.94
CA LEU A 180 -16.70 -17.71 -2.36
C LEU A 180 -15.63 -18.38 -3.23
N TYR A 181 -14.37 -18.31 -2.83
CA TYR A 181 -13.25 -18.94 -3.54
C TYR A 181 -13.24 -20.47 -3.38
N TRP A 182 -13.63 -21.00 -2.21
CA TRP A 182 -13.83 -22.44 -2.01
C TRP A 182 -14.85 -23.00 -3.00
N ARG A 183 -15.97 -22.29 -3.18
CA ARG A 183 -17.13 -22.74 -3.97
C ARG A 183 -16.93 -22.65 -5.48
N TRP A 184 -16.26 -21.59 -5.95
CA TRP A 184 -16.15 -21.27 -7.37
C TRP A 184 -14.71 -21.11 -7.88
N GLY A 185 -13.71 -21.20 -7.01
CA GLY A 185 -12.31 -21.19 -7.39
C GLY A 185 -11.98 -22.36 -8.31
N ASP A 186 -11.21 -22.06 -9.35
CA ASP A 186 -10.83 -23.02 -10.35
C ASP A 186 -9.77 -23.98 -9.80
N ARG A 187 -10.17 -25.22 -9.51
CA ARG A 187 -9.27 -26.26 -8.97
C ARG A 187 -8.18 -26.68 -9.95
N THR A 188 -8.38 -26.41 -11.24
CA THR A 188 -7.45 -26.77 -12.30
C THR A 188 -6.43 -25.68 -12.59
N LEU A 189 -6.47 -24.56 -11.87
CA LEU A 189 -5.46 -23.51 -11.97
C LEU A 189 -4.07 -24.07 -11.62
N ALA A 190 -3.34 -24.46 -12.65
CA ALA A 190 -2.00 -25.00 -12.51
C ALA A 190 -1.02 -23.89 -12.13
N THR A 191 0.09 -24.31 -11.53
CA THR A 191 1.28 -23.49 -11.33
C THR A 191 1.75 -22.92 -12.66
N VAL A 192 2.17 -21.66 -12.66
CA VAL A 192 2.82 -21.03 -13.82
C VAL A 192 3.98 -21.91 -14.26
N ASP A 193 4.07 -22.21 -15.55
CA ASP A 193 5.11 -23.04 -16.11
C ASP A 193 6.49 -22.43 -15.81
N THR A 194 7.38 -23.21 -15.21
CA THR A 194 8.73 -22.84 -14.70
C THR A 194 9.74 -22.42 -15.78
N ALA A 195 9.28 -22.07 -16.98
CA ALA A 195 10.13 -21.84 -18.15
C ALA A 195 10.99 -20.56 -18.05
N GLN A 196 10.68 -19.63 -17.14
CA GLN A 196 11.58 -18.51 -16.86
C GLN A 196 12.50 -18.87 -15.70
N LYS A 197 13.78 -19.11 -16.02
CA LYS A 197 14.84 -19.25 -15.02
C LYS A 197 14.74 -18.08 -14.02
N PRO A 198 14.70 -18.33 -12.71
CA PRO A 198 14.75 -17.26 -11.73
C PRO A 198 16.09 -16.55 -11.90
N VAL A 199 16.06 -15.33 -12.42
CA VAL A 199 17.25 -14.50 -12.46
C VAL A 199 17.64 -14.26 -11.00
N SER A 200 18.85 -14.64 -10.62
CA SER A 200 19.32 -14.55 -9.24
C SER A 200 19.05 -13.15 -8.68
N PHE A 201 18.24 -13.05 -7.62
CA PHE A 201 17.86 -11.79 -6.97
C PHE A 201 19.09 -10.94 -6.61
N LEU A 202 20.20 -11.58 -6.27
CA LEU A 202 21.50 -10.94 -6.00
C LEU A 202 22.21 -10.44 -7.26
N ALA A 203 22.12 -11.16 -8.37
CA ALA A 203 22.69 -10.73 -9.65
C ALA A 203 21.89 -9.56 -10.25
N VAL A 204 20.56 -9.63 -10.15
CA VAL A 204 19.62 -8.56 -10.51
C VAL A 204 19.82 -7.34 -9.62
N GLY A 205 19.89 -7.50 -8.30
CA GLY A 205 20.16 -6.41 -7.36
C GLY A 205 21.50 -5.71 -7.62
N ARG A 206 22.54 -6.45 -8.01
CA ARG A 206 23.85 -5.89 -8.38
C ARG A 206 23.81 -5.11 -9.69
N VAL A 207 22.98 -5.51 -10.65
CA VAL A 207 22.73 -4.78 -11.91
C VAL A 207 21.87 -3.54 -11.66
N LEU A 208 20.85 -3.63 -10.81
CA LEU A 208 19.99 -2.50 -10.40
C LEU A 208 20.78 -1.40 -9.67
N LEU A 209 21.65 -1.78 -8.73
CA LEU A 209 22.48 -0.82 -8.00
C LEU A 209 23.49 -0.07 -8.90
N ARG A 210 23.73 -0.57 -10.11
CA ARG A 210 24.55 0.09 -11.14
C ARG A 210 23.75 1.02 -12.07
N ASP A 211 22.42 1.01 -12.00
CA ASP A 211 21.59 2.02 -12.66
C ASP A 211 21.30 3.16 -11.68
N HIS A 212 22.14 4.20 -11.74
CA HIS A 212 22.01 5.38 -10.90
C HIS A 212 20.64 6.06 -11.03
N ARG A 213 19.97 5.97 -12.19
CA ARG A 213 18.62 6.51 -12.34
C ARG A 213 17.66 5.72 -11.48
N LEU A 214 17.64 4.40 -11.65
CA LEU A 214 16.78 3.50 -10.90
C LEU A 214 17.01 3.58 -9.39
N VAL A 215 18.26 3.71 -8.94
CA VAL A 215 18.58 3.92 -7.52
C VAL A 215 17.99 5.24 -7.02
N CYS A 216 18.22 6.34 -7.73
CA CYS A 216 17.64 7.63 -7.36
C CYS A 216 16.10 7.58 -7.32
N PHE A 217 15.44 6.92 -8.27
CA PHE A 217 13.98 6.76 -8.24
C PHE A 217 13.49 5.87 -7.10
N THR A 218 14.19 4.76 -6.83
CA THR A 218 13.82 3.85 -5.74
C THR A 218 13.97 4.53 -4.39
N VAL A 219 15.07 5.29 -4.19
CA VAL A 219 15.27 6.07 -2.96
C VAL A 219 14.26 7.22 -2.87
N GLY A 220 14.01 7.94 -3.97
CA GLY A 220 13.01 9.00 -4.02
C GLY A 220 11.60 8.50 -3.67
N GLY A 221 11.22 7.34 -4.21
CA GLY A 221 9.96 6.67 -3.91
C GLY A 221 9.89 6.16 -2.49
N LEU A 222 10.97 5.56 -1.98
CA LEU A 222 11.04 5.14 -0.58
C LEU A 222 10.81 6.32 0.38
N LEU A 223 11.51 7.44 0.17
CA LEU A 223 11.36 8.63 1.02
C LEU A 223 9.97 9.26 0.88
N SER A 224 9.41 9.29 -0.33
CA SER A 224 8.05 9.78 -0.55
C SER A 224 7.02 8.87 0.12
N ALA A 225 7.20 7.55 0.04
CA ALA A 225 6.33 6.56 0.65
C ALA A 225 6.34 6.59 2.18
N VAL A 226 7.42 7.06 2.82
CA VAL A 226 7.41 7.37 4.27
C VAL A 226 6.31 8.37 4.62
N VAL A 227 6.03 9.31 3.70
CA VAL A 227 5.05 10.38 3.91
C VAL A 227 3.64 9.96 3.49
N PHE A 228 3.43 9.41 2.30
CA PHE A 228 2.07 9.08 1.87
C PHE A 228 1.67 7.62 2.10
N GLY A 229 2.62 6.70 2.30
CA GLY A 229 2.34 5.27 2.26
C GLY A 229 1.53 4.75 3.45
N GLN A 230 1.68 5.35 4.62
CA GLN A 230 0.85 5.08 5.81
C GLN A 230 0.52 6.36 6.59
N PHE A 231 0.04 7.38 5.88
CA PHE A 231 -0.30 8.67 6.50
C PHE A 231 -1.32 8.55 7.63
N THR A 232 -2.27 7.63 7.50
CA THR A 232 -3.32 7.45 8.49
C THR A 232 -2.74 6.97 9.82
N ALA A 233 -1.78 6.05 9.78
CA ALA A 233 -1.18 5.49 10.98
C ALA A 233 -0.39 6.56 11.75
N TYR A 234 0.49 7.32 11.10
CA TYR A 234 1.26 8.35 11.83
C TYR A 234 0.41 9.57 12.21
N LEU A 235 -0.60 9.97 11.43
CA LEU A 235 -1.51 11.05 11.84
C LEU A 235 -2.33 10.63 13.05
N SER A 236 -2.75 9.37 13.13
CA SER A 236 -3.39 8.81 14.31
C SER A 236 -2.46 8.85 15.52
N GLN A 237 -1.19 8.48 15.36
CA GLN A 237 -0.20 8.58 16.44
C GLN A 237 -0.06 10.03 16.93
N TYR A 238 0.06 10.99 16.02
CA TYR A 238 0.17 12.41 16.36
C TYR A 238 -1.05 12.92 17.13
N LEU A 239 -2.26 12.61 16.65
CA LEU A 239 -3.51 13.08 17.28
C LEU A 239 -3.75 12.43 18.65
N VAL A 240 -3.47 11.13 18.80
CA VAL A 240 -3.53 10.47 20.13
C VAL A 240 -2.54 11.10 21.12
N THR A 241 -1.40 11.60 20.64
CA THR A 241 -0.37 12.23 21.50
C THR A 241 -0.73 13.67 21.89
N THR A 242 -1.44 14.39 21.02
CA THR A 242 -1.62 15.84 21.15
C THR A 242 -3.04 16.26 21.50
N SER A 243 -4.02 15.37 21.37
CA SER A 243 -5.45 15.66 21.47
C SER A 243 -6.21 14.62 22.29
N SER A 244 -7.46 14.92 22.65
CA SER A 244 -8.34 13.96 23.31
C SER A 244 -8.73 12.82 22.37
N ALA A 245 -9.03 11.64 22.91
CA ALA A 245 -9.44 10.48 22.12
C ALA A 245 -10.67 10.79 21.24
N GLU A 246 -11.68 11.49 21.78
CA GLU A 246 -12.88 11.87 21.05
C GLU A 246 -12.56 12.80 19.86
N TYR A 247 -11.68 13.79 20.06
CA TYR A 247 -11.25 14.68 18.98
C TYR A 247 -10.45 13.92 17.91
N THR A 248 -9.56 13.01 18.32
CA THR A 248 -8.81 12.14 17.43
C THR A 248 -9.73 11.32 16.53
N TYR A 249 -10.76 10.67 17.09
CA TYR A 249 -11.72 9.92 16.28
C TYR A 249 -12.45 10.81 15.26
N LYS A 250 -12.87 12.01 15.66
CA LYS A 250 -13.55 12.97 14.78
C LYS A 250 -12.63 13.39 13.62
N VAL A 251 -11.40 13.78 13.93
CA VAL A 251 -10.42 14.24 12.93
C VAL A 251 -10.02 13.11 11.99
N ILE A 252 -9.65 11.94 12.51
CA ILE A 252 -9.25 10.78 11.69
C ILE A 252 -10.39 10.37 10.74
N SER A 253 -11.63 10.30 11.25
CA SER A 253 -12.78 10.00 10.40
C SER A 253 -13.01 11.05 9.31
N ALA A 254 -12.85 12.34 9.62
CA ALA A 254 -13.02 13.44 8.67
C ALA A 254 -11.93 13.44 7.59
N ILE A 255 -10.67 13.25 7.98
CA ILE A 255 -9.51 13.15 7.07
C ILE A 255 -9.71 11.97 6.11
N LEU A 256 -10.05 10.79 6.63
CA LEU A 256 -10.25 9.58 5.83
C LEU A 256 -11.42 9.73 4.86
N THR A 257 -12.53 10.30 5.31
CA THR A 257 -13.68 10.58 4.44
C THR A 257 -13.32 11.56 3.34
N THR A 258 -12.57 12.62 3.67
CA THR A 258 -12.12 13.63 2.70
C THR A 258 -11.21 13.02 1.64
N ASN A 259 -10.23 12.21 2.06
CA ASN A 259 -9.34 11.50 1.16
C ASN A 259 -10.11 10.60 0.20
N ALA A 260 -10.98 9.74 0.74
CA ALA A 260 -11.77 8.80 -0.04
C ALA A 260 -12.62 9.51 -1.11
N LEU A 261 -13.34 10.57 -0.72
CA LEU A 261 -14.20 11.32 -1.62
C LEU A 261 -13.40 12.00 -2.73
N LEU A 262 -12.27 12.62 -2.39
CA LEU A 262 -11.44 13.32 -3.37
C LEU A 262 -10.72 12.35 -4.31
N VAL A 263 -10.22 11.22 -3.82
CA VAL A 263 -9.66 10.17 -4.68
C VAL A 263 -10.72 9.71 -5.68
N ILE A 264 -11.94 9.37 -5.23
CA ILE A 264 -13.01 8.92 -6.13
C ILE A 264 -13.40 10.02 -7.14
N ALA A 265 -13.52 11.27 -6.71
CA ALA A 265 -13.97 12.37 -7.55
C ALA A 265 -12.90 12.86 -8.55
N LEU A 266 -11.64 12.94 -8.13
CA LEU A 266 -10.57 13.65 -8.85
C LEU A 266 -9.57 12.71 -9.51
N GLN A 267 -9.43 11.45 -9.09
CA GLN A 267 -8.41 10.54 -9.62
C GLN A 267 -8.51 10.39 -11.14
N TYR A 268 -9.72 10.25 -11.69
CA TYR A 268 -9.89 10.17 -13.14
C TYR A 268 -9.61 11.50 -13.86
N VAL A 269 -10.10 12.61 -13.29
CA VAL A 269 -10.02 13.94 -13.92
C VAL A 269 -8.59 14.46 -13.98
N ILE A 270 -7.83 14.26 -12.91
CA ILE A 270 -6.41 14.64 -12.83
C ILE A 270 -5.56 13.60 -13.54
N GLY A 271 -5.81 12.31 -13.30
CA GLY A 271 -5.01 11.21 -13.87
C GLY A 271 -4.94 11.23 -15.39
N ARG A 272 -6.05 11.54 -16.08
CA ARG A 272 -6.07 11.64 -17.56
C ARG A 272 -5.23 12.80 -18.13
N GLN A 273 -4.87 13.79 -17.32
CA GLN A 273 -4.07 14.95 -17.74
C GLN A 273 -2.57 14.70 -17.57
N ILE A 274 -2.20 13.69 -16.78
CA ILE A 274 -0.80 13.31 -16.54
C ILE A 274 -0.27 12.67 -17.82
N SER A 275 0.83 13.22 -18.33
CA SER A 275 1.43 12.80 -19.60
C SER A 275 2.94 12.62 -19.46
N HIS A 276 3.53 11.66 -20.20
CA HIS A 276 4.97 11.39 -20.15
C HIS A 276 5.82 12.63 -20.50
N ARG A 277 5.29 13.53 -21.35
CA ARG A 277 5.97 14.76 -21.77
C ARG A 277 6.21 15.75 -20.63
N HIS A 278 5.29 15.81 -19.66
CA HIS A 278 5.34 16.77 -18.54
C HIS A 278 5.50 16.09 -17.18
N LEU A 279 5.93 14.82 -17.16
CA LEU A 279 5.98 13.98 -15.97
C LEU A 279 6.73 14.64 -14.80
N SER A 280 7.90 15.25 -15.05
CA SER A 280 8.67 15.94 -14.01
C SER A 280 7.93 17.14 -13.41
N ARG A 281 7.12 17.86 -14.19
CA ARG A 281 6.32 19.00 -13.68
C ARG A 281 5.17 18.50 -12.80
N TRP A 282 4.50 17.43 -13.22
CA TRP A 282 3.48 16.77 -12.41
C TRP A 282 4.07 16.25 -11.10
N LEU A 283 5.23 15.61 -11.13
CA LEU A 283 5.87 15.12 -9.92
C LEU A 283 6.23 16.26 -8.94
N ILE A 284 6.77 17.37 -9.45
CA ILE A 284 7.05 18.58 -8.64
C ILE A 284 5.75 19.15 -8.04
N LEU A 285 4.68 19.23 -8.84
CA LEU A 285 3.38 19.70 -8.37
C LEU A 285 2.83 18.78 -7.26
N GLY A 286 2.90 17.46 -7.46
CA GLY A 286 2.43 16.47 -6.50
C GLY A 286 3.19 16.52 -5.18
N LEU A 287 4.52 16.59 -5.22
CA LEU A 287 5.37 16.77 -4.03
C LEU A 287 5.14 18.12 -3.35
N GLY A 288 4.88 19.18 -4.13
CA GLY A 288 4.49 20.49 -3.62
C GLY A 288 3.17 20.45 -2.87
N MET A 289 2.17 19.73 -3.40
CA MET A 289 0.89 19.52 -2.72
C MET A 289 1.07 18.68 -1.44
N PHE A 290 1.92 17.66 -1.44
CA PHE A 290 2.26 16.95 -0.20
C PHE A 290 2.91 17.86 0.84
N MET A 291 3.85 18.71 0.44
CA MET A 291 4.49 19.68 1.34
C MET A 291 3.45 20.63 1.95
N LEU A 292 2.57 21.21 1.12
CA LEU A 292 1.50 22.08 1.60
C LEU A 292 0.53 21.35 2.53
N GLY A 293 0.19 20.09 2.25
CA GLY A 293 -0.64 19.26 3.11
C GLY A 293 0.02 19.00 4.48
N VAL A 294 1.31 18.65 4.49
CA VAL A 294 2.08 18.41 5.74
C VAL A 294 2.21 19.69 6.56
N ILE A 295 2.47 20.84 5.93
CA ILE A 295 2.46 22.15 6.60
C ILE A 295 1.07 22.46 7.16
N GLY A 296 0.02 22.18 6.40
CA GLY A 296 -1.36 22.35 6.83
C GLY A 296 -1.69 21.51 8.07
N PHE A 297 -1.28 20.24 8.10
CA PHE A 297 -1.43 19.37 9.28
C PHE A 297 -0.72 19.93 10.51
N ALA A 298 0.50 20.46 10.35
CA ALA A 298 1.27 21.05 11.44
C ALA A 298 0.59 22.28 12.06
N LEU A 299 -0.16 23.03 11.26
CA LEU A 299 -0.85 24.26 11.67
C LEU A 299 -2.34 24.05 12.01
N SER A 300 -2.84 22.81 11.89
CA SER A 300 -4.27 22.52 12.02
C SER A 300 -4.74 22.57 13.48
N THR A 301 -5.59 23.55 13.80
CA THR A 301 -6.20 23.73 15.14
C THR A 301 -7.65 23.25 15.23
N SER A 302 -8.33 23.08 14.08
CA SER A 302 -9.72 22.67 14.00
C SER A 302 -9.92 21.56 12.98
N VAL A 303 -11.01 20.79 13.11
CA VAL A 303 -11.38 19.72 12.17
C VAL A 303 -11.45 20.23 10.72
N TRP A 304 -11.89 21.47 10.53
CA TRP A 304 -11.94 22.10 9.22
C TRP A 304 -10.55 22.25 8.58
N TRP A 305 -9.55 22.71 9.34
CA TRP A 305 -8.18 22.83 8.84
C TRP A 305 -7.54 21.47 8.54
N TRP A 306 -7.86 20.44 9.33
CA TRP A 306 -7.45 19.07 9.02
C TRP A 306 -8.04 18.57 7.70
N VAL A 307 -9.32 18.87 7.44
CA VAL A 307 -10.00 18.52 6.18
C VAL A 307 -9.38 19.26 4.98
N VAL A 308 -9.15 20.57 5.09
CA VAL A 308 -8.52 21.36 4.01
C VAL A 308 -7.10 20.86 3.73
N SER A 309 -6.32 20.60 4.79
CA SER A 309 -4.96 20.07 4.65
C SER A 309 -4.95 18.69 4.00
N MET A 310 -5.91 17.83 4.38
CA MET A 310 -6.07 16.52 3.76
C MET A 310 -6.49 16.61 2.30
N ALA A 311 -7.32 17.60 1.94
CA ALA A 311 -7.71 17.81 0.56
C ALA A 311 -6.52 18.14 -0.32
N ILE A 312 -5.65 19.05 0.14
CA ILE A 312 -4.41 19.41 -0.55
C ILE A 312 -3.46 18.22 -0.62
N PHE A 313 -3.28 17.50 0.49
CA PHE A 313 -2.45 16.30 0.54
C PHE A 313 -2.91 15.22 -0.45
N THR A 314 -4.23 15.01 -0.56
CA THR A 314 -4.85 14.03 -1.45
C THR A 314 -4.65 14.39 -2.93
N VAL A 315 -4.63 15.67 -3.29
CA VAL A 315 -4.26 16.07 -4.67
C VAL A 315 -2.82 15.67 -4.99
N GLY A 316 -1.91 15.80 -4.02
CA GLY A 316 -0.54 15.29 -4.14
C GLY A 316 -0.50 13.79 -4.39
N GLU A 317 -1.27 13.02 -3.61
CA GLU A 317 -1.40 11.56 -3.74
C GLU A 317 -1.87 11.15 -5.14
N ILE A 318 -2.95 11.78 -5.63
CA ILE A 318 -3.53 11.50 -6.95
C ILE A 318 -2.53 11.75 -8.08
N ILE A 319 -1.58 12.67 -7.91
CA ILE A 319 -0.57 13.00 -8.92
C ILE A 319 0.63 12.06 -8.82
N VAL A 320 1.17 11.86 -7.61
CA VAL A 320 2.44 11.13 -7.41
C VAL A 320 2.27 9.65 -7.75
N PHE A 321 1.16 9.02 -7.34
CA PHE A 321 0.93 7.59 -7.62
C PHE A 321 1.08 7.22 -9.11
N PRO A 322 0.28 7.76 -10.04
CA PRO A 322 0.41 7.45 -11.46
C PRO A 322 1.73 7.95 -12.04
N ALA A 323 2.28 9.06 -11.53
CA ALA A 323 3.56 9.58 -12.00
C ALA A 323 4.71 8.61 -11.71
N GLU A 324 4.74 7.95 -10.55
CA GLU A 324 5.74 6.92 -10.24
C GLU A 324 5.68 5.74 -11.21
N TYR A 325 4.48 5.24 -11.53
CA TYR A 325 4.29 4.17 -12.52
C TYR A 325 4.75 4.57 -13.92
N MET A 326 4.32 5.73 -14.40
CA MET A 326 4.71 6.25 -15.72
C MET A 326 6.22 6.52 -15.81
N PHE A 327 6.86 6.78 -14.68
CA PHE A 327 8.30 6.98 -14.63
C PHE A 327 9.03 5.66 -14.86
N ILE A 328 8.61 4.60 -14.17
CA ILE A 328 9.17 3.25 -14.34
C ILE A 328 9.04 2.78 -15.79
N ASP A 329 7.85 2.93 -16.38
CA ASP A 329 7.64 2.60 -17.78
C ASP A 329 8.55 3.38 -18.74
N ARG A 330 8.95 4.61 -18.38
CA ARG A 330 9.84 5.42 -19.20
C ARG A 330 11.31 5.03 -19.08
N ILE A 331 11.74 4.49 -17.92
CA ILE A 331 13.14 4.14 -17.67
C ILE A 331 13.46 2.67 -17.92
N ALA A 332 12.45 1.80 -17.85
CA ALA A 332 12.65 0.38 -17.91
C ALA A 332 12.81 -0.11 -19.36
N PRO A 333 13.93 -0.77 -19.70
CA PRO A 333 14.05 -1.49 -20.96
C PRO A 333 12.97 -2.56 -21.07
N ASP A 334 12.44 -2.82 -22.27
CA ASP A 334 11.30 -3.73 -22.47
C ASP A 334 11.52 -5.12 -21.85
N HIS A 335 12.75 -5.64 -21.92
CA HIS A 335 13.14 -6.94 -21.39
C HIS A 335 13.41 -6.95 -19.86
N LEU A 336 13.42 -5.79 -19.19
CA LEU A 336 13.69 -5.66 -17.75
C LEU A 336 12.53 -5.00 -16.97
N ARG A 337 11.40 -4.66 -17.60
CA ARG A 337 10.25 -3.97 -16.96
C ARG A 337 9.81 -4.60 -15.65
N GLY A 338 9.70 -5.93 -15.62
CA GLY A 338 9.32 -6.65 -14.39
C GLY A 338 10.27 -6.41 -13.22
N MET A 339 11.58 -6.25 -13.49
CA MET A 339 12.58 -5.98 -12.45
C MET A 339 12.56 -4.53 -11.97
N TYR A 340 12.27 -3.57 -12.86
CA TYR A 340 12.07 -2.17 -12.46
C TYR A 340 10.80 -2.00 -11.60
N TYR A 341 9.71 -2.70 -11.94
CA TYR A 341 8.53 -2.79 -11.08
C TYR A 341 8.81 -3.52 -9.75
N GLY A 342 9.69 -4.52 -9.75
CA GLY A 342 10.20 -5.15 -8.54
C GLY A 342 10.94 -4.16 -7.63
N ALA A 343 11.77 -3.28 -8.21
CA ALA A 343 12.47 -2.22 -7.49
C ALA A 343 11.51 -1.24 -6.80
N GLN A 344 10.40 -0.91 -7.46
CA GLN A 344 9.35 -0.06 -6.89
C GLN A 344 8.74 -0.65 -5.61
N ASN A 345 8.66 -1.97 -5.49
CA ASN A 345 8.18 -2.58 -4.24
C ASN A 345 9.13 -2.32 -3.06
N LEU A 346 10.42 -2.04 -3.29
CA LEU A 346 11.32 -1.56 -2.23
C LEU A 346 10.90 -0.17 -1.74
N SER A 347 10.36 0.69 -2.62
CA SER A 347 9.80 1.98 -2.21
C SER A 347 8.66 1.81 -1.20
N ASN A 348 7.86 0.74 -1.31
CA ASN A 348 6.80 0.42 -0.34
C ASN A 348 7.34 0.12 1.07
N LEU A 349 8.64 -0.19 1.24
CA LEU A 349 9.24 -0.27 2.58
C LEU A 349 9.21 1.09 3.29
N GLY A 350 9.25 2.19 2.54
CA GLY A 350 9.06 3.53 3.09
C GLY A 350 7.73 3.67 3.82
N ALA A 351 6.65 3.13 3.26
CA ALA A 351 5.33 3.13 3.88
C ALA A 351 5.32 2.44 5.25
N ALA A 352 6.09 1.35 5.40
CA ALA A 352 6.22 0.64 6.67
C ALA A 352 7.14 1.37 7.67
N LEU A 353 8.15 2.10 7.18
CA LEU A 353 9.04 2.91 8.00
C LEU A 353 8.35 4.15 8.56
N GLY A 354 7.36 4.72 7.87
CA GLY A 354 6.63 5.93 8.30
C GLY A 354 6.15 5.88 9.74
N PRO A 355 5.27 4.93 10.13
CA PRO A 355 4.78 4.83 11.51
C PRO A 355 5.88 4.56 12.55
N VAL A 356 6.97 3.89 12.17
CA VAL A 356 8.12 3.64 13.06
C VAL A 356 8.87 4.94 13.33
N LEU A 357 9.27 5.64 12.27
CA LEU A 357 10.02 6.89 12.38
C LEU A 357 9.20 7.97 13.07
N CYS A 358 7.93 8.13 12.70
CA CYS A 358 7.03 9.06 13.37
C CYS A 358 6.82 8.68 14.83
N GLY A 359 6.61 7.40 15.14
CA GLY A 359 6.48 6.93 16.52
C GLY A 359 7.72 7.21 17.38
N LEU A 360 8.92 7.06 16.82
CA LEU A 360 10.19 7.38 17.49
C LEU A 360 10.35 8.89 17.73
N VAL A 361 10.04 9.72 16.74
CA VAL A 361 10.08 11.18 16.88
C VAL A 361 9.08 11.65 17.92
N LEU A 362 7.84 11.15 17.88
CA LEU A 362 6.80 11.49 18.86
C LEU A 362 7.15 11.08 20.30
N ALA A 363 7.97 10.05 20.48
CA ALA A 363 8.40 9.58 21.80
C ALA A 363 9.63 10.29 22.35
N SER A 364 10.47 10.89 21.49
CA SER A 364 11.76 11.48 21.88
C SER A 364 11.83 12.99 21.72
N LEU A 365 10.98 13.58 20.89
CA LEU A 365 10.99 14.99 20.52
C LEU A 365 9.57 15.58 20.61
N PRO A 366 9.45 16.93 20.69
CA PRO A 366 8.15 17.58 20.63
C PRO A 366 7.37 17.20 19.36
N ALA A 367 6.05 17.04 19.47
CA ALA A 367 5.23 16.43 18.43
C ALA A 367 5.32 17.11 17.04
N HIS A 368 5.57 18.43 17.00
CA HIS A 368 5.70 19.17 15.75
C HIS A 368 6.96 18.82 14.93
N TYR A 369 8.00 18.25 15.56
CA TYR A 369 9.20 17.78 14.85
C TYR A 369 8.90 16.65 13.86
N MET A 370 7.81 15.91 14.08
CA MET A 370 7.32 14.90 13.14
C MET A 370 7.09 15.52 11.76
N PHE A 371 6.46 16.70 11.68
CA PHE A 371 6.17 17.34 10.41
C PHE A 371 7.42 17.91 9.73
N TYR A 372 8.41 18.38 10.50
CA TYR A 372 9.70 18.78 9.93
C TYR A 372 10.45 17.59 9.32
N MET A 373 10.41 16.43 9.98
CA MET A 373 10.97 15.20 9.42
C MET A 373 10.26 14.79 8.13
N LEU A 374 8.92 14.79 8.11
CA LEU A 374 8.12 14.48 6.91
C LEU A 374 8.40 15.46 5.76
N ALA A 375 8.51 16.76 6.05
CA ALA A 375 8.91 17.77 5.08
C ALA A 375 10.32 17.51 4.54
N GLY A 376 11.27 17.13 5.41
CA GLY A 376 12.62 16.71 5.01
C GLY A 376 12.60 15.53 4.04
N PHE A 377 11.75 14.52 4.28
CA PHE A 377 11.58 13.38 3.37
C PHE A 377 10.99 13.77 2.02
N ILE A 378 10.02 14.70 1.97
CA ILE A 378 9.49 15.22 0.70
C ILE A 378 10.59 15.92 -0.11
N VAL A 379 11.38 16.79 0.53
CA VAL A 379 12.47 17.52 -0.14
C VAL A 379 13.55 16.56 -0.63
N ALA A 380 13.98 15.63 0.22
CA ALA A 380 14.98 14.63 -0.13
C ALA A 380 14.47 13.72 -1.26
N GLY A 381 13.23 13.25 -1.18
CA GLY A 381 12.59 12.45 -2.23
C GLY A 381 12.52 13.19 -3.57
N GLY A 382 12.10 14.45 -3.55
CA GLY A 382 12.08 15.32 -4.72
C GLY A 382 13.46 15.57 -5.32
N LEU A 383 14.49 15.75 -4.49
CA LEU A 383 15.88 15.90 -4.93
C LEU A 383 16.36 14.64 -5.66
N PHE A 384 16.11 13.46 -5.07
CA PHE A 384 16.45 12.19 -5.71
C PHE A 384 15.73 12.00 -7.04
N TYR A 385 14.44 12.35 -7.12
CA TYR A 385 13.70 12.33 -8.39
C TYR A 385 14.27 13.29 -9.43
N PHE A 386 14.69 14.49 -9.03
CA PHE A 386 15.32 15.46 -9.91
C PHE A 386 16.67 14.97 -10.43
N ILE A 387 17.52 14.42 -9.54
CA ILE A 387 18.80 13.82 -9.92
C ILE A 387 18.57 12.66 -10.89
N GLY A 388 17.66 11.74 -10.57
CA GLY A 388 17.32 10.62 -11.46
C GLY A 388 16.82 11.07 -12.85
N ALA A 389 16.08 12.17 -12.92
CA ALA A 389 15.53 12.69 -14.17
C ALA A 389 16.57 13.42 -15.03
N SER A 390 17.58 14.02 -14.41
CA SER A 390 18.67 14.76 -15.09
C SER A 390 19.78 13.86 -15.63
N LEU A 391 19.89 12.63 -15.13
CA LEU A 391 20.81 11.62 -15.66
C LEU A 391 20.38 11.16 -17.07
N LYS A 392 21.33 11.18 -18.02
CA LYS A 392 21.10 10.74 -19.41
C LYS A 392 20.64 9.28 -19.48
N PRO A 393 19.71 8.92 -20.39
CA PRO A 393 19.43 7.52 -20.68
C PRO A 393 20.72 6.79 -21.05
N ARG A 394 20.94 5.60 -20.48
CA ARG A 394 22.00 4.73 -20.98
C ARG A 394 21.66 4.42 -22.45
N PRO A 395 22.62 4.53 -23.39
CA PRO A 395 22.42 3.96 -24.71
C PRO A 395 22.18 2.45 -24.53
N ASP A 396 21.24 1.89 -25.29
CA ASP A 396 21.00 0.45 -25.37
C ASP A 396 22.29 -0.25 -25.84
N THR A 397 23.19 -0.52 -24.91
CA THR A 397 24.28 -1.46 -25.15
C THR A 397 23.64 -2.83 -25.09
N ALA A 398 23.33 -3.36 -26.28
CA ALA A 398 23.09 -4.76 -26.52
C ALA A 398 24.20 -5.58 -25.84
N HIS A 399 23.97 -6.01 -24.61
CA HIS A 399 24.76 -7.05 -23.99
C HIS A 399 24.08 -8.37 -24.34
N PRO A 400 24.67 -9.20 -25.20
CA PRO A 400 24.20 -10.56 -25.34
C PRO A 400 24.44 -11.25 -23.99
N LEU A 401 23.35 -11.71 -23.36
CA LEU A 401 23.40 -12.63 -22.23
C LEU A 401 23.73 -14.04 -22.71
#